data_AF-A0A5B9W4I4-F1
#
_entry.id   AF-A0A5B9W4I4-F1
#
_cell.length_a   1.000
_cell.length_b   1.000
_cell.length_c   1.000
_cell.angle_alpha   90.00
_cell.angle_beta   90.00
_cell.angle_gamma   90.00
#
_symmetry.space_group_name_H-M   'P 1'
#
loop_
_entity.id
_entity.type
_entity.pdbx_description
1 polymer ?
#
loop_
_entity_poly.entity_id
_entity_poly.type
_entity_poly.pdbx_seq_one_letter_code
_entity_poly.pdbx_strand_id
1 'polypeptide(L)'
;MKQHLLAVAVVVGLVATGSASRAGTWDFRFSGAGISGSGQLTYGPDTVLGDPVGAFAITGMTGLFSDSTLGLTDVAITGVVPIAPLAVPKDAPFPASFSTYPAPNPTHPGEGISYTNLFYPGGSPIACPDYPGAGGYLDVFGVMFTLSNGYIVDLWSNGTWPGGPPLSYGAAVIDPTNTVARYQNDGLMLTAVPEPGSLLMLGTGLVGVLSLGRRIRRVA
;
A
#
# COMPACT_ATOMS: atom_id res chain seq x y z
N MET A 1 6.39 29.21 -38.03
CA MET A 1 6.99 29.05 -36.68
C MET A 1 5.97 28.94 -35.54
N LYS A 2 4.95 29.80 -35.45
CA LYS A 2 3.99 29.79 -34.33
C LYS A 2 3.12 28.51 -34.23
N GLN A 3 2.78 27.88 -35.36
CA GLN A 3 1.93 26.67 -35.39
C GLN A 3 2.63 25.39 -34.90
N HIS A 4 3.96 25.26 -35.08
CA HIS A 4 4.71 24.10 -34.58
C HIS A 4 5.02 24.17 -33.07
N LEU A 5 5.04 25.37 -32.48
CA LEU A 5 5.18 25.56 -31.03
C LEU A 5 3.89 25.20 -30.29
N LEU A 6 2.72 25.50 -30.88
CA LEU A 6 1.42 25.08 -30.34
C LEU A 6 1.26 23.56 -30.37
N ALA A 7 1.63 22.89 -31.47
CA ALA A 7 1.53 21.43 -31.56
C ALA A 7 2.39 20.70 -30.53
N VAL A 8 3.60 21.20 -30.25
CA VAL A 8 4.48 20.64 -29.20
C VAL A 8 3.92 20.91 -27.81
N ALA A 9 3.35 22.09 -27.55
CA ALA A 9 2.74 22.41 -26.25
C ALA A 9 1.47 21.58 -25.98
N VAL A 10 0.67 21.29 -27.01
CA VAL A 10 -0.52 20.44 -26.90
C VAL A 10 -0.15 18.97 -26.63
N VAL A 11 0.89 18.45 -27.27
CA VAL A 11 1.38 17.08 -27.00
C VAL A 11 2.00 16.98 -25.61
N VAL A 12 2.75 17.99 -25.14
CA VAL A 12 3.27 18.02 -23.75
C VAL A 12 2.13 18.15 -22.73
N GLY A 13 1.07 18.89 -23.05
CA GLY A 13 -0.14 18.99 -22.22
C GLY A 13 -0.90 17.67 -22.10
N LEU A 14 -1.07 16.94 -23.20
CA LEU A 14 -1.77 15.64 -23.21
C LEU A 14 -1.00 14.52 -22.49
N VAL A 15 0.34 14.58 -22.48
CA VAL A 15 1.17 13.62 -21.72
C VAL A 15 1.18 13.97 -20.22
N ALA A 16 0.98 15.23 -19.85
CA ALA A 16 0.92 15.67 -18.46
C ALA A 16 -0.45 15.45 -17.77
N THR A 17 -1.53 15.26 -18.54
CA THR A 17 -2.90 15.06 -18.01
C THR A 17 -3.43 13.65 -18.16
N GLY A 18 -2.58 12.68 -18.53
CA GLY A 18 -2.96 11.28 -18.43
C GLY A 18 -3.23 10.98 -16.96
N SER A 19 -4.51 10.91 -16.57
CA SER A 19 -4.95 10.26 -15.35
C SER A 19 -4.39 8.85 -15.44
N ALA A 20 -3.22 8.63 -14.85
CA ALA A 20 -2.64 7.32 -14.83
C ALA A 20 -3.67 6.44 -14.11
N SER A 21 -4.24 5.49 -14.84
CA SER A 21 -4.75 4.27 -14.23
C SER A 21 -3.54 3.63 -13.54
N ARG A 22 -3.20 4.08 -12.32
CA ARG A 22 -1.97 3.71 -11.62
C ARG A 22 -2.14 2.32 -11.01
N ALA A 23 -2.35 1.33 -11.88
CA ALA A 23 -1.86 0.01 -11.58
C ALA A 23 -0.33 0.13 -11.49
N GLY A 24 0.24 -0.27 -10.36
CA GLY A 24 1.64 -0.05 -10.06
C GLY A 24 2.15 -1.07 -9.07
N THR A 25 3.45 -1.02 -8.86
CA THR A 25 4.15 -1.88 -7.92
C THR A 25 4.92 -1.02 -6.94
N TRP A 26 4.92 -1.38 -5.67
CA TRP A 26 5.68 -0.71 -4.63
C TRP A 26 6.55 -1.72 -3.88
N ASP A 27 7.85 -1.47 -3.87
CA ASP A 27 8.79 -2.31 -3.14
C ASP A 27 8.77 -1.90 -1.65
N PHE A 28 8.45 -2.87 -0.80
CA PHE A 28 8.34 -2.67 0.63
C PHE A 28 9.43 -3.44 1.37
N ARG A 29 9.83 -2.87 2.51
CA ARG A 29 10.61 -3.58 3.52
C ARG A 29 10.19 -3.10 4.89
N PHE A 30 9.94 -4.04 5.80
CA PHE A 30 9.74 -3.74 7.21
C PHE A 30 10.63 -4.60 8.09
N SER A 31 10.96 -4.07 9.25
CA SER A 31 11.63 -4.83 10.30
C SER A 31 11.43 -4.18 11.66
N GLY A 32 11.40 -4.99 12.70
CA GLY A 32 11.30 -4.55 14.09
C GLY A 32 10.83 -5.67 14.99
N ALA A 33 11.23 -5.65 16.27
CA ALA A 33 10.81 -6.64 17.26
C ALA A 33 10.98 -8.11 16.83
N GLY A 34 12.00 -8.46 16.02
CA GLY A 34 12.18 -9.84 15.52
C GLY A 34 11.20 -10.27 14.42
N ILE A 35 10.38 -9.36 13.92
CA ILE A 35 9.57 -9.53 12.70
C ILE A 35 10.29 -8.79 11.56
N SER A 36 10.31 -9.38 10.37
CA SER A 36 10.74 -8.69 9.17
C SER A 36 10.04 -9.22 7.93
N GLY A 37 9.96 -8.38 6.91
CA GLY A 37 9.47 -8.80 5.60
C GLY A 37 9.92 -7.84 4.52
N SER A 38 9.98 -8.34 3.30
CA SER A 38 10.32 -7.53 2.13
C SER A 38 9.73 -8.13 0.88
N GLY A 39 9.41 -7.29 -0.08
CA GLY A 39 8.84 -7.75 -1.33
C GLY A 39 8.22 -6.63 -2.14
N GLN A 40 7.25 -7.00 -2.96
CA GLN A 40 6.55 -6.08 -3.84
C GLN A 40 5.04 -6.20 -3.62
N LEU A 41 4.42 -5.04 -3.43
CA LEU A 41 2.98 -4.85 -3.39
C LEU A 41 2.53 -4.41 -4.79
N THR A 42 1.49 -5.02 -5.33
CA THR A 42 0.80 -4.56 -6.54
C THR A 42 -0.48 -3.84 -6.13
N TYR A 43 -0.69 -2.64 -6.65
CA TYR A 43 -1.87 -1.83 -6.37
C TYR A 43 -2.50 -1.32 -7.66
N GLY A 44 -3.76 -0.92 -7.60
CA GLY A 44 -4.50 -0.32 -8.71
C GLY A 44 -5.55 0.69 -8.22
N PRO A 45 -6.30 1.30 -9.16
CA PRO A 45 -7.41 2.16 -8.80
C PRO A 45 -8.35 1.46 -7.82
N ASP A 46 -8.67 2.14 -6.73
CA ASP A 46 -9.73 1.70 -5.83
C ASP A 46 -11.10 1.98 -6.45
N THR A 47 -11.92 0.93 -6.52
CA THR A 47 -13.27 0.98 -7.10
C THR A 47 -14.37 0.79 -6.06
N VAL A 48 -14.02 0.66 -4.78
CA VAL A 48 -14.98 0.45 -3.69
C VAL A 48 -15.55 1.79 -3.24
N LEU A 49 -16.84 2.02 -3.52
CA LEU A 49 -17.50 3.26 -3.14
C LEU A 49 -17.61 3.36 -1.61
N GLY A 50 -17.02 4.41 -1.04
CA GLY A 50 -17.00 4.66 0.40
C GLY A 50 -15.62 4.53 1.03
N ASP A 51 -14.63 4.03 0.27
CA ASP A 51 -13.24 4.08 0.70
C ASP A 51 -12.66 5.51 0.65
N PRO A 52 -11.67 5.82 1.51
CA PRO A 52 -11.11 7.16 1.57
C PRO A 52 -10.45 7.60 0.26
N VAL A 53 -10.67 8.87 -0.11
CA VAL A 53 -10.08 9.46 -1.31
C VAL A 53 -8.55 9.38 -1.25
N GLY A 54 -7.94 8.97 -2.36
CA GLY A 54 -6.49 8.82 -2.48
C GLY A 54 -5.97 7.43 -2.11
N ALA A 55 -6.85 6.52 -1.71
CA ALA A 55 -6.53 5.10 -1.58
C ALA A 55 -6.31 4.45 -2.96
N PHE A 56 -5.46 3.43 -2.97
CA PHE A 56 -5.33 2.45 -4.04
C PHE A 56 -5.63 1.07 -3.47
N ALA A 57 -6.37 0.25 -4.22
CA ALA A 57 -6.64 -1.12 -3.84
C ALA A 57 -5.37 -1.96 -4.02
N ILE A 58 -4.95 -2.65 -2.96
CA ILE A 58 -3.87 -3.64 -3.05
C ILE A 58 -4.45 -4.91 -3.66
N THR A 59 -3.93 -5.30 -4.82
CA THR A 59 -4.43 -6.45 -5.60
C THR A 59 -3.49 -7.65 -5.56
N GLY A 60 -2.27 -7.47 -5.08
CA GLY A 60 -1.30 -8.56 -4.95
C GLY A 60 -0.14 -8.18 -4.04
N MET A 61 0.50 -9.19 -3.48
CA MET A 61 1.72 -9.04 -2.69
C MET A 61 2.57 -10.30 -2.86
N THR A 62 3.87 -10.12 -3.05
CA THR A 62 4.87 -11.20 -3.12
C THR A 62 6.10 -10.78 -2.33
N GLY A 63 6.89 -11.73 -1.83
CA GLY A 63 8.05 -11.42 -1.02
C GLY A 63 8.40 -12.53 -0.04
N LEU A 64 9.11 -12.15 1.02
CA LEU A 64 9.54 -13.00 2.11
C LEU A 64 9.11 -12.41 3.45
N PHE A 65 8.79 -13.28 4.40
CA PHE A 65 8.44 -12.96 5.77
C PHE A 65 9.24 -13.83 6.75
N SER A 66 9.70 -13.20 7.83
CA SER A 66 10.46 -13.86 8.90
C SER A 66 9.96 -13.38 10.26
N ASP A 67 9.87 -14.31 11.21
CA ASP A 67 9.54 -14.06 12.61
C ASP A 67 10.41 -14.95 13.50
N SER A 68 11.35 -14.35 14.21
CA SER A 68 12.31 -15.07 15.06
C SER A 68 11.67 -15.73 16.28
N THR A 69 10.53 -15.21 16.76
CA THR A 69 9.81 -15.74 17.92
C THR A 69 9.04 -17.00 17.55
N LEU A 70 8.50 -17.05 16.33
CA LEU A 70 7.78 -18.20 15.79
C LEU A 70 8.70 -19.18 15.03
N GLY A 71 9.99 -18.87 14.88
CA GLY A 71 10.93 -19.69 14.13
C GLY A 71 10.68 -19.68 12.62
N LEU A 72 10.00 -18.66 12.10
CA LEU A 72 9.73 -18.48 10.68
C LEU A 72 10.92 -17.77 10.03
N THR A 73 11.45 -18.31 8.94
CA THR A 73 12.58 -17.73 8.20
C THR A 73 12.30 -17.78 6.71
N ASP A 74 12.28 -16.61 6.09
CA ASP A 74 12.12 -16.38 4.66
C ASP A 74 10.96 -17.18 4.04
N VAL A 75 9.83 -17.19 4.76
CA VAL A 75 8.60 -17.81 4.29
C VAL A 75 8.01 -16.94 3.19
N ALA A 76 7.70 -17.54 2.04
CA ALA A 76 7.23 -16.78 0.88
C ALA A 76 5.84 -16.19 1.11
N ILE A 77 5.66 -14.92 0.76
CA ILE A 77 4.36 -14.26 0.67
C ILE A 77 3.72 -14.67 -0.66
N THR A 78 2.54 -15.26 -0.60
CA THR A 78 1.88 -15.89 -1.76
C THR A 78 0.74 -15.06 -2.36
N GLY A 79 0.26 -14.04 -1.66
CA GLY A 79 -0.80 -13.16 -2.14
C GLY A 79 -1.53 -12.45 -1.01
N VAL A 80 -2.44 -11.55 -1.36
CA VAL A 80 -3.30 -10.86 -0.40
C VAL A 80 -4.55 -11.68 -0.10
N VAL A 81 -5.03 -11.59 1.14
CA VAL A 81 -6.35 -12.13 1.52
C VAL A 81 -7.42 -11.21 0.89
N PRO A 82 -8.35 -11.72 0.06
CA PRO A 82 -9.38 -10.89 -0.55
C PRO A 82 -10.23 -10.19 0.50
N ILE A 83 -10.62 -8.94 0.25
CA ILE A 83 -11.60 -8.26 1.10
C ILE A 83 -12.93 -9.02 1.10
N ALA A 84 -13.55 -9.08 2.27
CA ALA A 84 -14.90 -9.60 2.47
C ALA A 84 -15.67 -8.57 3.32
N PRO A 85 -16.10 -7.45 2.69
CA PRO A 85 -16.70 -6.36 3.44
C PRO A 85 -17.89 -6.84 4.25
N LEU A 86 -17.85 -6.56 5.55
CA LEU A 86 -19.02 -6.77 6.38
C LEU A 86 -20.09 -5.75 5.97
N ALA A 87 -21.37 -6.04 6.28
CA ALA A 87 -22.36 -4.98 6.32
C ALA A 87 -21.94 -4.04 7.47
N VAL A 88 -21.06 -3.09 7.16
CA VAL A 88 -20.51 -2.14 8.13
C VAL A 88 -21.72 -1.52 8.85
N PRO A 89 -21.75 -1.49 10.19
CA PRO A 89 -22.75 -0.72 10.90
C PRO A 89 -22.71 0.70 10.32
N LYS A 90 -23.80 1.09 9.67
CA LYS A 90 -23.98 2.22 8.74
C LYS A 90 -23.55 3.60 9.27
N ASP A 91 -23.04 3.67 10.49
CA ASP A 91 -22.89 4.88 11.28
C ASP A 91 -21.44 5.12 11.75
N ALA A 92 -20.47 4.23 11.44
CA ALA A 92 -19.05 4.46 11.72
C ALA A 92 -18.27 4.71 10.41
N PRO A 93 -17.47 5.79 10.29
CA PRO A 93 -16.72 6.12 9.07
C PRO A 93 -15.49 5.23 8.87
N PHE A 94 -15.69 3.91 8.82
CA PHE A 94 -14.69 2.96 8.34
C PHE A 94 -14.66 2.95 6.81
N PRO A 95 -13.52 2.60 6.19
CA PRO A 95 -13.48 2.28 4.77
C PRO A 95 -14.54 1.23 4.41
N ALA A 96 -15.19 1.38 3.27
CA ALA A 96 -16.18 0.43 2.77
C ALA A 96 -15.58 -0.95 2.44
N SER A 97 -14.26 -1.05 2.23
CA SER A 97 -13.50 -2.29 2.11
C SER A 97 -13.20 -2.98 3.45
N PHE A 98 -13.59 -2.39 4.58
CA PHE A 98 -13.37 -2.95 5.92
C PHE A 98 -13.87 -4.39 6.01
N SER A 99 -12.94 -5.28 6.28
CA SER A 99 -13.12 -6.72 6.34
C SER A 99 -12.56 -7.25 7.65
N THR A 100 -13.02 -8.42 8.09
CA THR A 100 -12.45 -9.13 9.24
C THR A 100 -12.03 -10.54 8.85
N TYR A 101 -10.96 -11.02 9.48
CA TYR A 101 -10.52 -12.41 9.41
C TYR A 101 -10.86 -13.10 10.73
N PRO A 102 -11.47 -14.31 10.70
CA PRO A 102 -11.98 -14.98 11.90
C PRO A 102 -10.85 -15.62 12.73
N ALA A 103 -10.00 -14.78 13.32
CA ALA A 103 -9.00 -15.14 14.31
C ALA A 103 -9.25 -14.35 15.61
N PRO A 104 -9.15 -14.97 16.80
CA PRO A 104 -9.42 -14.28 18.07
C PRO A 104 -8.56 -13.03 18.21
N ASN A 105 -9.19 -11.86 18.16
CA ASN A 105 -8.49 -10.58 18.33
C ASN A 105 -8.34 -10.29 19.82
N PRO A 106 -7.12 -10.04 20.34
CA PRO A 106 -6.99 -9.54 21.69
C PRO A 106 -7.55 -8.12 21.79
N THR A 107 -8.62 -7.96 22.59
CA THR A 107 -9.03 -6.68 23.22
C THR A 107 -9.75 -5.61 22.36
N HIS A 108 -10.19 -5.88 21.12
CA HIS A 108 -10.99 -4.92 20.33
C HIS A 108 -12.42 -5.41 20.00
N PRO A 109 -13.41 -4.50 19.88
CA PRO A 109 -14.77 -4.84 19.48
C PRO A 109 -14.81 -5.21 17.99
N GLY A 110 -14.91 -6.51 17.73
CA GLY A 110 -14.98 -7.10 16.39
C GLY A 110 -14.57 -8.56 16.48
N GLU A 111 -15.35 -9.46 15.90
CA GLU A 111 -15.00 -10.89 15.85
C GLU A 111 -13.89 -11.11 14.81
N GLY A 112 -12.66 -10.69 15.09
CA GLY A 112 -11.56 -10.92 14.15
C GLY A 112 -10.46 -9.85 14.10
N ILE A 113 -9.42 -10.16 13.32
CA ILE A 113 -8.39 -9.21 12.89
C ILE A 113 -8.94 -8.46 11.66
N SER A 114 -9.04 -7.13 11.76
CA SER A 114 -9.59 -6.27 10.70
C SER A 114 -8.54 -5.86 9.69
N TYR A 115 -8.93 -5.69 8.42
CA TYR A 115 -8.08 -5.22 7.33
C TYR A 115 -8.90 -4.53 6.24
N THR A 116 -8.25 -3.70 5.41
CA THR A 116 -8.89 -3.00 4.26
C THR A 116 -8.18 -3.26 2.94
N ASN A 117 -6.88 -3.64 2.99
CA ASN A 117 -6.03 -3.78 1.81
C ASN A 117 -5.93 -2.49 0.98
N LEU A 118 -5.86 -1.34 1.66
CA LEU A 118 -5.69 -0.03 1.02
C LEU A 118 -4.25 0.48 1.15
N PHE A 119 -3.73 1.01 0.05
CA PHE A 119 -2.40 1.61 -0.05
C PHE A 119 -2.51 3.12 -0.27
N TYR A 120 -1.72 3.88 0.51
CA TYR A 120 -1.74 5.34 0.53
C TYR A 120 -0.31 5.89 0.29
N PRO A 121 0.12 6.07 -0.97
CA PRO A 121 1.45 6.62 -1.29
C PRO A 121 1.71 8.00 -0.66
N GLY A 122 0.65 8.78 -0.43
CA GLY A 122 0.69 10.11 0.18
C GLY A 122 0.50 10.13 1.70
N GLY A 123 0.36 8.96 2.33
CA GLY A 123 -0.02 8.81 3.74
C GLY A 123 -1.53 8.60 3.92
N SER A 124 -1.88 7.66 4.80
CA SER A 124 -3.26 7.29 5.11
C SER A 124 -3.98 8.43 5.85
N PRO A 125 -5.29 8.61 5.63
CA PRO A 125 -6.10 9.47 6.47
C PRO A 125 -6.41 8.80 7.81
N ILE A 126 -7.09 9.52 8.70
CA ILE A 126 -7.74 8.90 9.86
C ILE A 126 -8.84 7.98 9.34
N ALA A 127 -8.66 6.66 9.50
CA ALA A 127 -9.57 5.63 8.99
C ALA A 127 -10.47 5.02 10.06
N CYS A 128 -10.16 5.24 11.34
CA CYS A 128 -10.93 4.73 12.48
C CYS A 128 -11.38 5.91 13.35
N PRO A 129 -12.69 6.01 13.71
CA PRO A 129 -13.23 7.17 14.44
C PRO A 129 -12.57 7.39 15.80
N ASP A 130 -12.24 6.29 16.47
CA ASP A 130 -11.73 6.29 17.84
C ASP A 130 -10.19 6.23 17.89
N TYR A 131 -9.52 6.38 16.74
CA TYR A 131 -8.07 6.33 16.64
C TYR A 131 -7.50 7.45 15.76
N PRO A 132 -6.71 8.38 16.32
CA PRO A 132 -6.27 9.58 15.60
C PRO A 132 -5.09 9.34 14.63
N GLY A 133 -4.55 8.12 14.57
CA GLY A 133 -3.37 7.81 13.77
C GLY A 133 -3.61 7.94 12.27
N ALA A 134 -2.70 8.65 11.60
CA ALA A 134 -2.70 8.85 10.16
C ALA A 134 -1.26 8.92 9.60
N GLY A 135 -1.12 8.94 8.27
CA GLY A 135 0.12 9.27 7.57
C GLY A 135 1.01 8.10 7.17
N GLY A 136 0.64 6.86 7.51
CA GLY A 136 1.36 5.67 7.06
C GLY A 136 1.02 5.28 5.62
N TYR A 137 1.81 4.40 5.01
CA TYR A 137 1.49 3.85 3.68
C TYR A 137 0.27 2.92 3.69
N LEU A 138 -0.08 2.44 4.87
CA LEU A 138 -1.25 1.65 5.19
C LEU A 138 -2.09 2.46 6.19
N ASP A 139 -3.36 2.11 6.34
CA ASP A 139 -4.19 2.62 7.44
C ASP A 139 -4.02 1.73 8.69
N VAL A 140 -4.84 2.00 9.72
CA VAL A 140 -4.84 1.24 11.00
C VAL A 140 -5.43 -0.17 10.86
N PHE A 141 -6.09 -0.48 9.75
CA PHE A 141 -6.58 -1.82 9.46
C PHE A 141 -5.57 -2.61 8.64
N GLY A 142 -4.80 -1.95 7.79
CA GLY A 142 -3.64 -2.55 7.16
C GLY A 142 -3.95 -3.43 5.95
N VAL A 143 -2.97 -4.28 5.66
CA VAL A 143 -2.99 -5.25 4.57
C VAL A 143 -2.79 -6.65 5.11
N MET A 144 -3.66 -7.56 4.69
CA MET A 144 -3.59 -8.95 5.07
C MET A 144 -3.09 -9.83 3.92
N PHE A 145 -2.10 -10.67 4.19
CA PHE A 145 -1.48 -11.54 3.19
C PHE A 145 -1.19 -12.95 3.71
N THR A 146 -1.09 -13.86 2.75
CA THR A 146 -0.88 -15.30 2.98
C THR A 146 0.59 -15.66 2.83
N LEU A 147 1.04 -16.62 3.63
CA LEU A 147 2.36 -17.22 3.56
C LEU A 147 2.29 -18.65 3.00
N SER A 148 3.37 -19.10 2.36
CA SER A 148 3.44 -20.41 1.70
C SER A 148 3.31 -21.61 2.65
N ASN A 149 3.50 -21.41 3.95
CA ASN A 149 3.33 -22.42 4.99
C ASN A 149 1.94 -22.40 5.65
N GLY A 150 1.00 -21.60 5.13
CA GLY A 150 -0.38 -21.52 5.62
C GLY A 150 -0.61 -20.49 6.72
N TYR A 151 0.43 -19.80 7.20
CA TYR A 151 0.25 -18.64 8.07
C TYR A 151 -0.35 -17.46 7.31
N ILE A 152 -1.00 -16.57 8.05
CA ILE A 152 -1.53 -15.31 7.54
C ILE A 152 -0.95 -14.19 8.38
N VAL A 153 -0.65 -13.06 7.74
CA VAL A 153 -0.11 -11.89 8.42
C VAL A 153 -0.96 -10.69 8.07
N ASP A 154 -1.33 -9.94 9.09
CA ASP A 154 -1.81 -8.58 8.96
C ASP A 154 -0.68 -7.61 9.32
N LEU A 155 -0.47 -6.60 8.48
CA LEU A 155 0.51 -5.52 8.67
C LEU A 155 -0.24 -4.20 8.57
N TRP A 156 -0.16 -3.37 9.61
CA TRP A 156 -0.88 -2.09 9.66
C TRP A 156 0.01 -0.94 10.10
N SER A 157 -0.47 0.28 9.86
CA SER A 157 0.15 1.51 10.35
C SER A 157 -0.56 2.00 11.62
N ASN A 158 0.20 2.25 12.68
CA ASN A 158 -0.29 3.01 13.85
C ASN A 158 -0.42 4.52 13.54
N GLY A 159 0.13 4.97 12.42
CA GLY A 159 0.10 6.39 12.07
C GLY A 159 0.86 7.25 13.07
N THR A 160 0.64 8.55 12.98
CA THR A 160 1.15 9.56 13.92
C THR A 160 0.15 10.70 14.02
N TRP A 161 0.28 11.53 15.06
CA TRP A 161 -0.56 12.70 15.27
C TRP A 161 0.19 13.76 16.11
N PRO A 162 -0.26 15.02 16.13
CA PRO A 162 0.35 16.06 16.96
C PRO A 162 0.38 15.69 18.45
N GLY A 163 1.58 15.64 19.04
CA GLY A 163 1.78 15.20 20.43
C GLY A 163 1.69 13.69 20.64
N GLY A 164 1.53 12.91 19.57
CA GLY A 164 1.50 11.45 19.57
C GLY A 164 2.87 10.79 19.40
N PRO A 165 2.91 9.45 19.33
CA PRO A 165 4.10 8.70 19.00
C PRO A 165 4.54 8.98 17.54
N PRO A 166 5.83 8.74 17.22
CA PRO A 166 6.28 8.76 15.83
C PRO A 166 5.55 7.68 15.02
N LEU A 167 5.51 7.86 13.69
CA LEU A 167 4.94 6.88 12.78
C LEU A 167 5.59 5.51 12.98
N SER A 168 4.75 4.50 13.20
CA SER A 168 5.18 3.13 13.38
C SER A 168 4.15 2.16 12.81
N TYR A 169 4.55 0.89 12.72
CA TYR A 169 3.73 -0.19 12.18
C TYR A 169 3.61 -1.32 13.21
N GLY A 170 2.52 -2.06 13.10
CA GLY A 170 2.26 -3.27 13.86
C GLY A 170 2.04 -4.46 12.94
N ALA A 171 2.09 -5.67 13.49
CA ALA A 171 1.77 -6.88 12.76
C ALA A 171 1.12 -7.94 13.66
N ALA A 172 0.20 -8.70 13.07
CA ALA A 172 -0.43 -9.87 13.69
C ALA A 172 -0.15 -11.07 12.80
N VAL A 173 0.36 -12.14 13.39
CA VAL A 173 0.67 -13.40 12.71
C VAL A 173 -0.33 -14.44 13.20
N ILE A 174 -1.11 -14.96 12.26
CA ILE A 174 -2.18 -15.93 12.47
C ILE A 174 -1.67 -17.27 11.97
N ASP A 175 -1.76 -18.30 12.81
CA ASP A 175 -1.35 -19.65 12.45
C ASP A 175 -2.38 -20.35 11.56
N PRO A 176 -2.04 -21.51 10.96
CA PRO A 176 -2.96 -22.26 10.10
C PRO A 176 -4.23 -22.78 10.81
N THR A 177 -4.35 -22.61 12.13
CA THR A 177 -5.53 -22.97 12.93
C THR A 177 -6.43 -21.76 13.22
N ASN A 178 -6.15 -20.62 12.60
CA ASN A 178 -6.83 -19.33 12.81
C ASN A 178 -6.65 -18.77 14.21
N THR A 179 -5.53 -19.06 14.87
CA THR A 179 -5.18 -18.47 16.17
C THR A 179 -4.12 -17.39 15.97
N VAL A 180 -4.24 -16.27 16.68
CA VAL A 180 -3.19 -15.24 16.72
C VAL A 180 -1.99 -15.81 17.47
N ALA A 181 -0.99 -16.29 16.72
CA ALA A 181 0.25 -16.84 17.25
C ALA A 181 1.18 -15.73 17.74
N ARG A 182 1.09 -14.53 17.14
CA ARG A 182 1.87 -13.37 17.55
C ARG A 182 1.10 -12.08 17.26
N TYR A 183 1.10 -11.17 18.22
CA TYR A 183 0.57 -9.82 18.09
C TYR A 183 1.63 -8.82 18.51
N GLN A 184 2.11 -8.01 17.56
CA GLN A 184 3.09 -6.97 17.78
C GLN A 184 2.43 -5.62 17.49
N ASN A 185 2.03 -4.91 18.55
CA ASN A 185 1.26 -3.68 18.39
C ASN A 185 2.05 -2.52 17.78
N ASP A 186 3.37 -2.51 17.98
CA ASP A 186 4.24 -1.39 17.62
C ASP A 186 5.69 -1.85 17.43
N GLY A 187 6.56 -0.96 16.92
CA GLY A 187 8.00 -1.15 16.84
C GLY A 187 8.49 -1.67 15.49
N LEU A 188 7.60 -1.87 14.51
CA LEU A 188 7.99 -2.13 13.13
C LEU A 188 8.20 -0.79 12.40
N MET A 189 9.26 -0.74 11.61
CA MET A 189 9.54 0.38 10.72
C MET A 189 9.38 -0.10 9.29
N LEU A 190 8.50 0.57 8.53
CA LEU A 190 8.31 0.34 7.11
C LEU A 190 9.14 1.37 6.34
N THR A 191 10.13 0.90 5.58
CA THR A 191 10.93 1.77 4.71
C THR A 191 10.39 1.69 3.31
N ALA A 192 9.95 2.84 2.77
CA ALA A 192 9.75 2.95 1.33
C ALA A 192 11.11 2.87 0.63
N VAL A 193 11.23 1.95 -0.31
CA VAL A 193 12.37 1.95 -1.22
C VAL A 193 12.09 3.04 -2.26
N PRO A 194 12.91 4.10 -2.36
CA PRO A 194 12.72 5.11 -3.39
C PRO A 194 12.75 4.43 -4.76
N GLU A 195 11.72 4.61 -5.58
CA GLU A 195 11.71 4.06 -6.94
C GLU A 195 12.95 4.55 -7.70
N PRO A 196 13.82 3.65 -8.20
CA PRO A 196 14.91 4.06 -9.06
C PRO A 196 14.36 4.53 -10.41
N GLY A 197 14.32 5.84 -10.63
CA GLY A 197 14.47 6.38 -11.98
C GLY A 197 13.23 6.85 -12.73
N SER A 198 12.06 7.03 -12.12
CA SER A 198 10.89 7.62 -12.79
C SER A 198 11.20 9.02 -13.39
N LEU A 199 12.05 9.81 -12.74
CA LEU A 199 12.59 11.07 -13.25
C LEU A 199 13.66 10.90 -14.34
N LEU A 200 14.45 9.82 -14.28
CA LEU A 200 15.48 9.48 -15.27
C LEU A 200 14.85 8.98 -16.57
N MET A 201 13.77 8.20 -16.48
CA MET A 201 12.95 7.76 -17.60
C MET A 201 12.18 8.93 -18.23
N LEU A 202 11.61 9.82 -17.42
CA LEU A 202 11.01 11.07 -17.93
C LEU A 202 12.06 11.94 -18.63
N GLY A 203 13.24 12.11 -18.04
CA GLY A 203 14.34 12.88 -18.61
C GLY A 203 14.85 12.32 -19.93
N THR A 204 15.07 11.01 -20.02
CA THR A 204 15.51 10.36 -21.27
C THR A 204 14.42 10.37 -22.34
N GLY A 205 13.16 10.20 -21.97
CA GLY A 205 12.01 10.35 -22.88
C GLY A 205 11.93 11.74 -23.51
N LEU A 206 12.09 12.80 -22.70
CA LEU A 206 12.12 14.18 -23.19
C LEU A 206 13.28 14.43 -24.17
N VAL A 207 14.47 13.89 -23.90
CA VAL A 207 15.64 14.00 -24.79
C VAL A 207 15.40 13.29 -26.12
N GLY A 208 14.76 12.11 -26.10
CA GLY A 208 14.36 11.37 -27.31
C GLY A 208 13.39 12.15 -28.20
N VAL A 209 12.36 12.76 -27.61
CA VAL A 209 11.38 13.58 -28.36
C VAL A 209 12.04 14.82 -28.98
N LEU A 210 12.92 15.51 -28.24
CA LEU A 210 13.62 16.69 -28.72
C LEU A 210 14.59 16.36 -29.87
N SER A 211 15.21 15.18 -29.87
CA SER A 211 16.14 14.76 -30.92
C SER A 211 15.42 14.30 -32.20
N LEU A 212 14.28 13.62 -32.09
CA LEU A 212 13.39 13.33 -33.23
C LEU A 212 12.83 14.62 -33.87
N GLY A 213 12.37 15.58 -33.06
CA GLY A 213 11.84 16.86 -33.55
C GLY A 213 12.86 17.70 -34.33
N ARG A 214 14.15 17.61 -33.98
CA ARG A 214 15.24 18.28 -34.72
C ARG A 214 15.54 17.61 -36.07
N ARG A 215 15.33 16.30 -36.19
CA ARG A 215 15.61 15.55 -37.42
C ARG A 215 14.57 15.81 -38.50
N ILE A 216 13.30 15.89 -38.13
CA ILE A 216 12.18 16.14 -39.05
C ILE A 216 12.26 17.56 -39.65
N ARG A 217 12.70 18.56 -38.88
CA ARG A 217 12.87 19.95 -39.37
C ARG A 217 14.07 20.17 -40.30
N ARG A 218 14.95 19.20 -40.47
CA ARG A 218 16.09 19.28 -41.39
C ARG A 218 15.83 18.65 -42.76
N VAL A 219 14.71 17.94 -42.91
CA VAL A 219 14.34 17.20 -44.14
C VAL A 219 13.18 17.90 -44.89
N ALA A 220 12.61 18.95 -44.31
CA ALA A 220 11.67 19.88 -44.95
C ALA A 220 12.36 21.23 -45.18
#